data_AF-A0A1C5VR61-F1
#
_entry.id   AF-A0A1C5VR61-F1
#
_cell.length_a   1.000
_cell.length_b   1.000
_cell.length_c   1.000
_cell.angle_alpha   90.00
_cell.angle_beta   90.00
_cell.angle_gamma   90.00
#
_symmetry.space_group_name_H-M   'P 1'
#
loop_
_entity.id
_entity.type
_entity.pdbx_description
1 polymer ?
#
loop_
_entity_poly.entity_id
_entity_poly.type
_entity_poly.pdbx_seq_one_letter_code
_entity_poly.pdbx_strand_id
1 'polypeptide(L)'
;MIRTSAAFLCVDDESRYIEGKVNPNVHHFIMETVDDLVATLAEENPLHGLLLGTAIEDLPADDGTDARRIQICRELLPLLAAEMQFQFVVNEVLHDLAEKHPLDPETYEGLWELSVTEVLALGDTLSAQYQFRSAVDYYHFLLLHFVSAKTNVAFCQCCGRYFVPKTRSKTIYCDRILKDGKTCKHWGPILKHKLESQQNEVIQAFDRAKRRMYKRYERTADGKQKPTDKDLSYAEYYEWLDRAVRARDDYLAGKLSKGDALNIFDAT
;
A
#
# COMPACT_ATOMS: atom_id res chain seq x y z
N MET A 1 1.20 13.37 -13.49
CA MET A 1 1.14 14.30 -14.63
C MET A 1 2.04 15.51 -14.39
N ILE A 2 1.80 16.32 -13.36
CA ILE A 2 2.58 17.54 -13.05
C ILE A 2 4.10 17.30 -12.93
N ARG A 3 4.53 16.26 -12.20
CA ARG A 3 5.97 15.90 -12.09
C ARG A 3 6.62 15.61 -13.45
N THR A 4 5.89 15.00 -14.37
CA THR A 4 6.37 14.71 -15.73
C THR A 4 6.45 16.00 -16.54
N SER A 5 5.42 16.86 -16.46
CA SER A 5 5.42 18.17 -17.14
C SER A 5 6.54 19.08 -16.65
N ALA A 6 6.84 19.07 -15.34
CA ALA A 6 7.94 19.85 -14.76
C ALA A 6 9.32 19.48 -15.32
N ALA A 7 9.51 18.25 -15.82
CA ALA A 7 10.75 17.86 -16.50
C ALA A 7 10.95 18.59 -17.85
N PHE A 8 9.87 19.09 -18.45
CA PHE A 8 9.87 19.88 -19.68
C PHE A 8 9.79 21.39 -19.43
N LEU A 9 9.86 21.84 -18.16
CA LEU A 9 9.73 23.25 -17.82
C LEU A 9 10.76 24.13 -18.54
N CYS A 10 11.97 23.62 -18.76
CA CYS A 10 13.06 24.32 -19.44
C CYS A 10 13.30 23.81 -20.87
N VAL A 11 12.27 23.28 -21.53
CA VAL A 11 12.36 22.74 -22.90
C VAL A 11 11.61 23.65 -23.86
N ASP A 12 12.27 24.14 -24.91
CA ASP A 12 11.64 24.99 -25.93
C ASP A 12 10.68 24.21 -26.86
N ASP A 13 9.97 24.92 -27.74
CA ASP A 13 9.00 24.33 -28.67
C ASP A 13 9.67 23.42 -29.73
N GLU A 14 10.99 23.49 -29.89
CA GLU A 14 11.80 22.61 -30.73
C GLU A 14 12.38 21.41 -29.95
N SER A 15 11.88 21.17 -28.73
CA SER A 15 12.31 20.07 -27.85
C SER A 15 13.78 20.16 -27.40
N ARG A 16 14.36 21.37 -27.34
CA ARG A 16 15.71 21.61 -26.82
C ARG A 16 15.66 22.09 -25.38
N TYR A 17 16.51 21.52 -24.54
CA TYR A 17 16.72 22.03 -23.18
C TYR A 17 17.46 23.37 -23.22
N ILE A 18 16.90 24.39 -22.59
CA ILE A 18 17.50 25.72 -22.41
C ILE A 18 17.59 25.99 -20.92
N GLU A 19 18.80 25.92 -20.38
CA GLU A 19 19.03 26.13 -18.95
C GLU A 19 18.53 27.51 -18.51
N GLY A 20 17.76 27.53 -17.41
CA GLY A 20 17.29 28.76 -16.79
C GLY A 20 16.20 29.51 -17.56
N LYS A 21 15.68 28.97 -18.67
CA LYS A 21 14.60 29.60 -19.46
C LYS A 21 13.34 28.75 -19.39
N VAL A 22 12.23 29.33 -18.94
CA VAL A 22 10.97 28.61 -18.78
C VAL A 22 10.20 28.60 -20.10
N ASN A 23 9.64 27.45 -20.44
CA ASN A 23 8.59 27.36 -21.44
C ASN A 23 7.26 27.85 -20.82
N PRO A 24 6.71 28.98 -21.27
CA PRO A 24 5.53 29.59 -20.68
C PRO A 24 4.29 28.68 -20.82
N ASN A 25 4.19 27.89 -21.89
CA ASN A 25 3.07 26.98 -22.11
C ASN A 25 3.09 25.83 -21.09
N VAL A 26 4.27 25.27 -20.83
CA VAL A 26 4.44 24.20 -19.83
C VAL A 26 4.18 24.73 -18.43
N HIS A 27 4.69 25.92 -18.09
CA HIS A 27 4.42 26.56 -16.80
C HIS A 27 2.93 26.84 -16.61
N HIS A 28 2.27 27.43 -17.60
CA HIS A 28 0.84 27.71 -17.55
C HIS A 28 0.02 26.43 -17.35
N PHE A 29 0.32 25.38 -18.12
CA PHE A 29 -0.32 24.07 -17.97
C PHE A 29 -0.15 23.49 -16.56
N ILE A 30 1.05 23.59 -15.97
CA ILE A 30 1.30 23.12 -14.60
C ILE A 30 0.40 23.86 -13.62
N MET A 31 0.35 25.19 -13.69
CA MET A 31 -0.44 26.00 -12.78
C MET A 31 -1.95 25.75 -12.94
N GLU A 32 -2.46 25.70 -14.17
CA GLU A 32 -3.86 25.37 -14.45
C GLU A 32 -4.24 23.99 -13.88
N THR A 33 -3.37 22.99 -14.07
CA THR A 33 -3.60 21.63 -13.51
C THR A 33 -3.64 21.65 -11.97
N VAL A 34 -2.84 22.51 -11.32
CA VAL A 34 -2.83 22.65 -9.87
C VAL A 34 -4.11 23.33 -9.38
N ASP A 35 -4.53 24.40 -10.04
CA ASP A 35 -5.77 25.11 -9.70
C ASP A 35 -6.98 24.19 -9.82
N ASP A 36 -7.06 23.40 -10.91
CA ASP A 36 -8.10 22.39 -11.11
C ASP A 36 -8.07 21.32 -10.01
N LEU A 37 -6.88 20.88 -9.60
CA LEU A 37 -6.72 19.91 -8.51
C LEU A 37 -7.23 20.48 -7.19
N VAL A 38 -6.87 21.72 -6.85
CA VAL A 38 -7.32 22.40 -5.62
C VAL A 38 -8.84 22.54 -5.62
N ALA A 39 -9.42 22.99 -6.74
CA ALA A 39 -10.87 23.15 -6.88
C ALA A 39 -11.61 21.82 -6.73
N THR A 40 -11.15 20.77 -7.43
CA THR A 40 -11.73 19.42 -7.34
C THR A 40 -11.65 18.86 -5.92
N LEU A 41 -10.49 19.01 -5.26
CA LEU A 41 -10.33 18.55 -3.89
C LEU A 41 -11.18 19.34 -2.91
N ALA A 42 -11.40 20.64 -3.12
CA ALA A 42 -12.27 21.44 -2.26
C ALA A 42 -13.74 20.98 -2.34
N GLU A 43 -14.18 20.47 -3.49
CA GLU A 43 -15.52 19.91 -3.67
C GLU A 43 -15.65 18.52 -3.02
N GLU A 44 -14.70 17.62 -3.25
CA GLU A 44 -14.77 16.23 -2.76
C GLU A 44 -14.35 16.09 -1.29
N ASN A 45 -13.40 16.91 -0.85
CA ASN A 45 -12.83 16.88 0.48
C ASN A 45 -12.41 18.29 0.95
N PRO A 46 -13.37 19.09 1.46
CA PRO A 46 -13.15 20.51 1.75
C PRO A 46 -11.93 20.82 2.61
N LEU A 47 -11.58 19.95 3.57
CA LEU A 47 -10.40 20.12 4.41
C LEU A 47 -9.10 20.04 3.60
N HIS A 48 -8.96 19.03 2.74
CA HIS A 48 -7.74 18.85 1.95
C HIS A 48 -7.64 19.93 0.87
N GLY A 49 -8.74 20.25 0.18
CA GLY A 49 -8.74 21.33 -0.80
C GLY A 49 -8.34 22.67 -0.19
N LEU A 50 -8.89 23.01 0.99
CA LEU A 50 -8.54 24.24 1.70
C LEU A 50 -7.06 24.26 2.12
N LEU A 51 -6.59 23.19 2.76
CA LEU A 51 -5.21 23.14 3.26
C LEU A 51 -4.17 23.05 2.15
N LEU A 52 -4.50 22.42 1.02
CA LEU A 52 -3.65 22.43 -0.17
C LEU A 52 -3.57 23.84 -0.77
N GLY A 53 -4.72 24.53 -0.87
CA GLY A 53 -4.79 25.92 -1.31
C GLY A 53 -3.94 26.85 -0.45
N THR A 54 -4.07 26.77 0.89
CA THR A 54 -3.26 27.59 1.80
C THR A 54 -1.77 27.28 1.73
N ALA A 55 -1.39 26.02 1.51
CA ALA A 55 0.01 25.65 1.33
C ALA A 55 0.58 26.25 0.03
N ILE A 56 -0.21 26.28 -1.04
CA ILE A 56 0.18 26.88 -2.33
C ILE A 56 0.32 28.40 -2.21
N GLU A 57 -0.54 29.06 -1.41
CA GLU A 57 -0.41 30.51 -1.12
C GLU A 57 0.92 30.87 -0.44
N ASP A 58 1.53 29.94 0.29
CA ASP A 58 2.83 30.14 0.96
C ASP A 58 4.02 30.04 -0.01
N LEU A 59 3.78 29.62 -1.27
CA LEU A 59 4.81 29.66 -2.31
C LEU A 59 5.17 31.11 -2.69
N PRO A 60 6.40 31.35 -3.19
CA PRO A 60 6.78 32.68 -3.65
C PRO A 60 5.86 33.19 -4.76
N ALA A 61 5.47 34.48 -4.69
CA ALA A 61 4.70 35.10 -5.75
C ALA A 61 5.47 35.10 -7.09
N ASP A 62 4.77 34.83 -8.20
CA ASP A 62 5.36 34.94 -9.54
C ASP A 62 5.66 36.40 -9.88
N ASP A 63 6.95 36.72 -9.99
CA ASP A 63 7.44 38.04 -10.42
C ASP A 63 7.65 38.13 -11.94
N GLY A 64 7.26 37.09 -12.67
CA GLY A 64 7.35 36.97 -14.12
C GLY A 64 8.71 36.50 -14.62
N THR A 65 9.70 36.31 -13.75
CA THR A 65 11.03 35.84 -14.14
C THR A 65 11.10 34.32 -14.27
N ASP A 66 11.91 33.83 -15.21
CA ASP A 66 12.15 32.40 -15.38
C ASP A 66 12.70 31.76 -14.10
N ALA A 67 13.62 32.46 -13.43
CA ALA A 67 14.21 31.99 -12.18
C ALA A 67 13.15 31.77 -11.08
N ARG A 68 12.21 32.71 -10.94
CA ARG A 68 11.12 32.60 -9.96
C ARG A 68 10.19 31.45 -10.29
N ARG A 69 9.78 31.31 -11.55
CA ARG A 69 8.89 30.21 -11.99
C ARG A 69 9.53 28.84 -11.80
N ILE A 70 10.84 28.72 -12.06
CA ILE A 70 11.59 27.50 -11.74
C ILE A 70 11.56 27.23 -10.24
N GLN A 71 11.74 28.25 -9.39
CA GLN A 71 11.67 28.11 -7.94
C GLN A 71 10.28 27.63 -7.50
N ILE A 72 9.21 28.29 -7.96
CA ILE A 72 7.82 27.92 -7.64
C ILE A 72 7.57 26.46 -8.00
N CYS A 73 7.89 26.03 -9.23
CA CYS A 73 7.69 24.64 -9.64
C CYS A 73 8.53 23.66 -8.80
N ARG A 74 9.75 24.03 -8.37
CA ARG A 74 10.59 23.17 -7.51
C ARG A 74 10.00 23.00 -6.12
N GLU A 75 9.37 24.02 -5.56
CA GLU A 75 8.75 23.98 -4.22
C GLU A 75 7.33 23.38 -4.25
N LEU A 76 6.60 23.56 -5.36
CA LEU A 76 5.28 22.99 -5.59
C LEU A 76 5.30 21.45 -5.65
N LEU A 77 6.27 20.85 -6.33
CA LEU A 77 6.34 19.39 -6.48
C LEU A 77 6.41 18.61 -5.16
N PRO A 78 7.30 18.93 -4.20
CA PRO A 78 7.31 18.25 -2.92
C PRO A 78 6.04 18.55 -2.12
N LEU A 79 5.48 19.76 -2.20
CA LEU A 79 4.21 20.12 -1.57
C LEU A 79 3.07 19.19 -2.03
N LEU A 80 2.91 19.02 -3.34
CA LEU A 80 1.89 18.11 -3.92
C LEU A 80 2.12 16.63 -3.56
N ALA A 81 3.36 16.24 -3.25
CA ALA A 81 3.70 14.88 -2.88
C ALA A 81 3.67 14.64 -1.35
N ALA A 82 3.59 15.71 -0.55
CA ALA A 82 3.84 15.67 0.88
C ALA A 82 2.81 14.81 1.62
N GLU A 83 1.54 14.87 1.24
CA GLU A 83 0.47 14.05 1.84
C GLU A 83 0.70 12.56 1.62
N MET A 84 1.06 12.18 0.39
CA MET A 84 1.39 10.80 0.04
C MET A 84 2.64 10.33 0.79
N GLN A 85 3.66 11.19 0.91
CA GLN A 85 4.87 10.88 1.67
C GLN A 85 4.56 10.68 3.15
N PHE A 86 3.76 11.57 3.74
CA PHE A 86 3.37 11.48 5.14
C PHE A 86 2.50 10.26 5.44
N GLN A 87 1.72 9.80 4.46
CA GLN A 87 0.98 8.53 4.59
C GLN A 87 1.90 7.33 4.85
N PHE A 88 3.11 7.30 4.28
CA PHE A 88 4.08 6.24 4.59
C PHE A 88 4.51 6.30 6.06
N VAL A 89 4.82 7.50 6.58
CA VAL A 89 5.16 7.71 7.99
C VAL A 89 4.04 7.23 8.91
N VAL A 90 2.78 7.62 8.62
CA VAL A 90 1.61 7.16 9.38
C VAL A 90 1.51 5.63 9.35
N ASN A 91 1.70 5.01 8.19
CA ASN A 91 1.61 3.55 8.06
C ASN A 91 2.71 2.81 8.83
N GLU A 92 3.94 3.33 8.82
CA GLU A 92 5.07 2.77 9.56
C GLU A 92 4.84 2.88 11.07
N VAL A 93 4.43 4.07 11.56
CA VAL A 93 4.08 4.26 12.97
C VAL A 93 2.96 3.32 13.40
N LEU A 94 1.89 3.20 12.59
CA LEU A 94 0.79 2.28 12.90
C LEU A 94 1.21 0.81 12.83
N HIS A 95 2.15 0.46 11.95
CA HIS A 95 2.73 -0.88 11.86
C HIS A 95 3.45 -1.22 13.16
N ASP A 96 4.39 -0.38 13.58
CA ASP A 96 5.18 -0.60 14.79
C ASP A 96 4.31 -0.61 16.04
N LEU A 97 3.32 0.27 16.13
CA LEU A 97 2.33 0.24 17.21
C LEU A 97 1.53 -1.07 17.22
N ALA A 98 1.15 -1.62 16.06
CA ALA A 98 0.41 -2.88 15.97
C ALA A 98 1.27 -4.10 16.34
N GLU A 99 2.54 -4.11 15.93
CA GLU A 99 3.52 -5.15 16.27
C GLU A 99 4.14 -4.96 17.66
N LYS A 100 3.83 -3.84 18.33
CA LYS A 100 4.36 -3.44 19.64
C LYS A 100 5.88 -3.21 19.62
N HIS A 101 6.41 -2.82 18.48
CA HIS A 101 7.74 -2.26 18.41
C HIS A 101 7.75 -0.87 19.07
N PRO A 102 8.79 -0.52 19.84
CA PRO A 102 8.91 0.83 20.35
C PRO A 102 9.09 1.80 19.18
N LEU A 103 8.44 2.97 19.26
CA LEU A 103 8.71 4.04 18.32
C LEU A 103 10.00 4.75 18.75
N ASP A 104 11.11 4.33 18.14
CA ASP A 104 12.44 4.82 18.46
C ASP A 104 12.71 6.21 17.83
N PRO A 105 13.26 7.18 18.57
CA PRO A 105 13.47 8.52 18.03
C PRO A 105 14.42 8.61 16.84
N GLU A 106 15.43 7.73 16.74
CA GLU A 106 16.36 7.72 15.62
C GLU A 106 15.69 7.22 14.34
N THR A 107 14.77 6.26 14.48
CA THR A 107 13.98 5.72 13.35
C THR A 107 13.01 6.75 12.78
N TYR A 108 12.43 7.59 13.64
CA TYR A 108 11.42 8.58 13.27
C TYR A 108 11.95 10.01 13.46
N GLU A 109 13.11 10.32 12.87
CA GLU A 109 13.68 11.66 12.91
C GLU A 109 12.69 12.70 12.35
N GLY A 110 12.49 13.80 13.08
CA GLY A 110 11.54 14.86 12.70
C GLY A 110 10.06 14.58 12.99
N LEU A 111 9.69 13.38 13.46
CA LEU A 111 8.30 13.07 13.83
C LEU A 111 7.88 13.66 15.18
N TRP A 112 8.81 13.90 16.10
CA TRP A 112 8.49 14.14 17.51
C TRP A 112 8.09 15.57 17.84
N GLU A 113 8.32 16.49 16.92
CA GLU A 113 8.10 17.91 17.12
C GLU A 113 7.34 18.48 15.94
N LEU A 114 6.37 19.34 16.23
CA LEU A 114 5.63 20.12 15.25
C LEU A 114 5.36 21.49 15.83
N SER A 115 5.66 22.54 15.07
CA SER A 115 5.29 23.91 15.44
C SER A 115 3.83 24.15 15.08
N VAL A 116 3.02 24.59 16.05
CA VAL A 116 1.59 24.86 15.86
C VAL A 116 1.25 26.24 16.42
N THR A 117 0.40 26.98 15.69
CA THR A 117 -0.18 28.22 16.19
C THR A 117 -1.47 27.91 16.96
N GLU A 118 -1.47 28.19 18.26
CA GLU A 118 -2.64 28.10 19.12
C GLU A 118 -3.24 29.49 19.36
N VAL A 119 -4.53 29.63 19.11
CA VAL A 119 -5.32 30.83 19.36
C VAL A 119 -6.26 30.57 20.52
N LEU A 120 -6.07 31.29 21.62
CA LEU A 120 -6.94 31.23 22.80
C LEU A 120 -8.02 32.30 22.70
N ALA A 121 -9.28 31.88 22.80
CA ALA A 121 -10.43 32.76 22.79
C ALA A 121 -11.21 32.61 24.10
N LEU A 122 -11.43 33.74 24.79
CA LEU A 122 -12.23 33.81 26.00
C LEU A 122 -13.64 34.34 25.67
N GLY A 123 -14.61 33.42 25.62
CA GLY A 123 -16.04 33.72 25.66
C GLY A 123 -16.61 33.42 27.04
N ASP A 124 -17.74 32.70 27.10
CA ASP A 124 -18.28 32.16 28.36
C ASP A 124 -17.33 31.13 29.00
N THR A 125 -16.53 30.44 28.17
CA THR A 125 -15.45 29.53 28.59
C THR A 125 -14.19 29.80 27.79
N LEU A 126 -13.02 29.53 28.38
CA LEU A 126 -11.75 29.54 27.64
C LEU A 126 -11.75 28.39 26.61
N SER A 127 -11.49 28.73 25.36
CA SER A 127 -11.38 27.79 24.24
C SER A 127 -10.05 27.96 23.52
N ALA A 128 -9.52 26.86 22.99
CA ALA A 128 -8.32 26.83 22.17
C ALA A 128 -8.67 26.42 20.74
N GLN A 129 -8.06 27.09 19.77
CA GLN A 129 -8.15 26.77 18.35
C GLN A 129 -6.74 26.61 17.80
N TYR A 130 -6.53 25.60 16.96
CA TYR A 130 -5.25 25.37 16.30
C TYR A 130 -5.37 25.76 14.82
N GLN A 131 -4.38 26.49 14.32
CA GLN A 131 -4.32 26.90 12.92
C GLN A 131 -3.31 26.05 12.16
N PHE A 132 -3.73 25.59 10.98
CA PHE A 132 -2.92 24.81 10.05
C PHE A 132 -3.00 25.41 8.66
N ARG A 133 -1.87 25.43 7.95
CA ARG A 133 -1.77 25.84 6.54
C ARG A 133 -1.37 24.69 5.62
N SER A 134 -1.20 23.50 6.18
CA SER A 134 -0.78 22.27 5.49
C SER A 134 -1.58 21.09 6.03
N ALA A 135 -2.04 20.23 5.12
CA ALA A 135 -2.69 18.97 5.49
C ALA A 135 -1.73 18.04 6.23
N VAL A 136 -0.45 18.06 5.85
CA VAL A 136 0.59 17.27 6.52
C VAL A 136 0.75 17.71 7.97
N ASP A 137 0.83 19.02 8.24
CA ASP A 137 0.96 19.52 9.62
C ASP A 137 -0.27 19.16 10.46
N TYR A 138 -1.47 19.27 9.87
CA TYR A 138 -2.70 18.84 10.54
C TYR A 138 -2.68 17.34 10.88
N TYR A 139 -2.29 16.48 9.94
CA TYR A 139 -2.19 15.05 10.21
C TYR A 139 -1.05 14.68 11.17
N HIS A 140 0.06 15.41 11.12
CA HIS A 140 1.19 15.25 12.03
C HIS A 140 0.79 15.62 13.45
N PHE A 141 0.06 16.72 13.63
CA PHE A 141 -0.56 17.08 14.90
C PHE A 141 -1.46 15.96 15.43
N LEU A 142 -2.36 15.42 14.60
CA LEU A 142 -3.22 14.31 14.99
C LEU A 142 -2.43 13.05 15.34
N LEU A 143 -1.37 12.73 14.60
CA LEU A 143 -0.52 11.56 14.84
C LEU A 143 0.21 11.68 16.18
N LEU A 144 0.77 12.86 16.50
CA LEU A 144 1.40 13.13 17.79
C LEU A 144 0.42 12.93 18.96
N HIS A 145 -0.80 13.47 18.84
CA HIS A 145 -1.85 13.26 19.84
C HIS A 145 -2.24 11.78 19.95
N PHE A 146 -2.34 11.08 18.82
CA PHE A 146 -2.68 9.66 18.78
C PHE A 146 -1.63 8.78 19.48
N VAL A 147 -0.35 9.04 19.22
CA VAL A 147 0.79 8.37 19.85
C VAL A 147 0.85 8.70 21.35
N SER A 148 0.70 9.98 21.71
CA SER A 148 0.69 10.44 23.11
C SER A 148 -0.42 9.80 23.95
N ALA A 149 -1.60 9.57 23.35
CA ALA A 149 -2.71 8.88 23.98
C ALA A 149 -2.44 7.38 24.27
N LYS A 150 -1.30 6.83 23.82
CA LYS A 150 -0.93 5.41 23.96
C LYS A 150 -2.03 4.47 23.44
N THR A 151 -2.61 4.86 22.31
CA THR A 151 -3.75 4.15 21.71
C THR A 151 -3.32 2.76 21.26
N ASN A 152 -4.13 1.74 21.58
CA ASN A 152 -3.88 0.38 21.12
C ASN A 152 -4.26 0.24 19.63
N VAL A 153 -3.33 -0.22 18.80
CA VAL A 153 -3.53 -0.42 17.36
C VAL A 153 -3.49 -1.91 17.04
N ALA A 154 -4.31 -2.35 16.09
CA ALA A 154 -4.26 -3.69 15.54
C ALA A 154 -4.38 -3.67 14.02
N PHE A 155 -3.79 -4.66 13.35
CA PHE A 155 -3.94 -4.87 11.92
C PHE A 155 -5.07 -5.87 11.62
N CYS A 156 -6.01 -5.49 10.76
CA CYS A 156 -7.12 -6.35 10.39
C CYS A 156 -6.72 -7.34 9.29
N GLN A 157 -6.59 -8.61 9.63
CA GLN A 157 -6.20 -9.69 8.69
C GLN A 157 -7.23 -9.96 7.58
N CYS A 158 -8.44 -9.38 7.66
CA CYS A 158 -9.47 -9.50 6.62
C CYS A 158 -9.40 -8.41 5.54
N CYS A 159 -9.16 -7.14 5.90
CA CYS A 159 -9.22 -6.00 4.97
C CYS A 159 -7.90 -5.25 4.81
N GLY A 160 -6.85 -5.67 5.54
CA GLY A 160 -5.51 -5.10 5.40
C GLY A 160 -5.34 -3.68 5.94
N ARG A 161 -6.22 -3.23 6.85
CA ARG A 161 -6.18 -1.86 7.41
C ARG A 161 -6.04 -1.88 8.93
N TYR A 162 -5.30 -0.92 9.47
CA TYR A 162 -5.18 -0.70 10.92
C TYR A 162 -6.50 -0.25 11.56
N PHE A 163 -6.72 -0.57 12.83
CA PHE A 163 -7.89 -0.15 13.59
C PHE A 163 -7.60 -0.13 15.10
N VAL A 164 -8.40 0.63 15.85
CA VAL A 164 -8.35 0.65 17.32
C VAL A 164 -9.30 -0.41 17.88
N PRO A 165 -8.81 -1.43 18.61
CA PRO A 165 -9.68 -2.43 19.24
C PRO A 165 -10.52 -1.80 20.36
N LYS A 166 -11.81 -2.16 20.43
CA LYS A 166 -12.73 -1.71 21.50
C LYS A 166 -12.41 -2.30 22.88
N THR A 167 -11.68 -3.40 22.90
CA THR A 167 -11.34 -4.15 24.11
C THR A 167 -9.85 -4.42 24.15
N ARG A 168 -9.31 -4.68 25.35
CA ARG A 168 -7.88 -5.04 25.53
C ARG A 168 -7.52 -6.45 25.01
N SER A 169 -8.52 -7.28 24.68
CA SER A 169 -8.30 -8.62 24.13
C SER A 169 -7.67 -8.55 22.74
N LYS A 170 -6.78 -9.49 22.42
CA LYS A 170 -6.23 -9.64 21.07
C LYS A 170 -7.36 -9.85 20.07
N THR A 171 -7.60 -8.86 19.20
CA THR A 171 -8.63 -8.89 18.17
C THR A 171 -7.94 -8.68 16.82
N ILE A 172 -8.18 -9.60 15.88
CA ILE A 172 -7.49 -9.65 14.58
C ILE A 172 -8.37 -9.20 13.41
N TYR A 173 -9.63 -8.86 13.69
CA TYR A 173 -10.61 -8.39 12.70
C TYR A 173 -11.36 -7.16 13.21
N CYS A 174 -11.51 -6.15 12.34
CA CYS A 174 -12.21 -4.91 12.65
C CYS A 174 -13.73 -5.02 12.48
N ASP A 175 -14.47 -3.99 12.93
CA ASP A 175 -15.93 -3.91 12.81
C ASP A 175 -16.43 -3.28 11.50
N ARG A 176 -15.54 -2.94 10.55
CA ARG A 176 -15.96 -2.33 9.28
C ARG A 176 -16.80 -3.30 8.46
N ILE A 177 -17.85 -2.77 7.83
CA ILE A 177 -18.70 -3.49 6.89
C ILE A 177 -17.88 -3.75 5.61
N LEU A 178 -17.80 -5.01 5.21
CA LEU A 178 -17.06 -5.43 4.02
C LEU A 178 -18.00 -5.68 2.84
N LYS A 179 -18.98 -6.58 3.01
CA LYS A 179 -19.93 -6.98 1.97
C LYS A 179 -21.23 -7.50 2.60
N ASP A 180 -22.35 -7.27 1.93
CA ASP A 180 -23.70 -7.74 2.30
C ASP A 180 -24.12 -7.29 3.71
N GLY A 181 -23.70 -6.09 4.11
CA GLY A 181 -23.95 -5.54 5.46
C GLY A 181 -23.16 -6.24 6.58
N LYS A 182 -22.29 -7.20 6.26
CA LYS A 182 -21.54 -7.97 7.26
C LYS A 182 -20.11 -7.44 7.44
N THR A 183 -19.60 -7.57 8.65
CA THR A 183 -18.31 -7.00 9.06
C THR A 183 -17.12 -7.90 8.73
N CYS A 184 -15.91 -7.35 8.81
CA CYS A 184 -14.67 -8.12 8.74
C CYS A 184 -14.60 -9.21 9.83
N LYS A 185 -15.20 -9.02 11.01
CA LYS A 185 -15.30 -10.08 12.04
C LYS A 185 -16.15 -11.27 11.61
N HIS A 186 -17.19 -11.04 10.80
CA HIS A 186 -18.00 -12.13 10.25
C HIS A 186 -17.27 -12.84 9.10
N TRP A 187 -16.77 -12.06 8.14
CA TRP A 187 -16.17 -12.62 6.92
C TRP A 187 -14.76 -13.18 7.13
N GLY A 188 -13.96 -12.58 8.01
CA GLY A 188 -12.56 -12.94 8.25
C GLY A 188 -12.36 -14.43 8.52
N PRO A 189 -13.06 -15.02 9.51
CA PRO A 189 -12.98 -16.46 9.77
C PRO A 189 -13.43 -17.32 8.58
N ILE A 190 -14.51 -16.94 7.90
CA ILE A 190 -15.07 -17.69 6.76
C ILE A 190 -14.09 -17.71 5.59
N LEU A 191 -13.53 -16.56 5.24
CA LEU A 191 -12.55 -16.42 4.15
C LEU A 191 -11.27 -17.18 4.49
N LYS A 192 -10.79 -17.07 5.74
CA LYS A 192 -9.63 -17.81 6.21
C LYS A 192 -9.84 -19.32 6.11
N HIS A 193 -10.96 -19.85 6.63
CA HIS A 193 -11.29 -21.27 6.55
C HIS A 193 -11.43 -21.75 5.09
N LYS A 194 -12.04 -20.94 4.23
CA LYS A 194 -12.16 -21.26 2.79
C LYS A 194 -10.78 -21.36 2.13
N LEU A 195 -9.88 -20.44 2.43
CA LEU A 195 -8.50 -20.47 1.92
C LEU A 195 -7.74 -21.70 2.41
N GLU A 196 -7.80 -21.99 3.71
CA GLU A 196 -7.17 -23.17 4.32
C GLU A 196 -7.71 -24.48 3.73
N SER A 197 -9.02 -24.56 3.51
CA SER A 197 -9.65 -25.72 2.86
C SER A 197 -9.18 -25.91 1.42
N GLN A 198 -9.07 -24.83 0.64
CA GLN A 198 -8.54 -24.90 -0.72
C GLN A 198 -7.08 -25.34 -0.73
N GLN A 199 -6.27 -24.81 0.19
CA GLN A 199 -4.87 -25.21 0.32
C GLN A 199 -4.72 -26.69 0.68
N ASN A 200 -5.50 -27.18 1.64
CA ASN A 200 -5.51 -28.59 2.03
C ASN A 200 -5.94 -29.48 0.86
N GLU A 201 -6.93 -29.08 0.07
CA GLU A 201 -7.38 -29.83 -1.10
C GLU A 201 -6.24 -30.04 -2.12
N VAL A 202 -5.45 -29.00 -2.41
CA VAL A 202 -4.30 -29.07 -3.31
C VAL A 202 -3.19 -29.94 -2.72
N ILE A 203 -2.89 -29.80 -1.43
CA ILE A 203 -1.89 -30.64 -0.75
C ILE A 203 -2.29 -32.12 -0.83
N GLN A 204 -3.56 -32.45 -0.58
CA GLN A 204 -4.05 -33.82 -0.68
C GLN A 204 -4.03 -34.33 -2.12
N ALA A 205 -4.33 -33.48 -3.11
CA ALA A 205 -4.23 -33.85 -4.52
C ALA A 205 -2.79 -34.18 -4.92
N PHE A 206 -1.83 -33.36 -4.50
CA PHE A 206 -0.40 -33.62 -4.66
C PHE A 206 0.01 -34.96 -4.04
N ASP A 207 -0.38 -35.22 -2.78
CA ASP A 207 -0.02 -36.48 -2.12
C ASP A 207 -0.65 -37.70 -2.78
N ARG A 208 -1.90 -37.59 -3.25
CA ARG A 208 -2.54 -38.64 -4.04
C ARG A 208 -1.77 -38.88 -5.35
N ALA A 209 -1.42 -37.82 -6.07
CA ALA A 209 -0.65 -37.92 -7.31
C ALA A 209 0.73 -38.55 -7.08
N LYS A 210 1.45 -38.12 -6.04
CA LYS A 210 2.76 -38.66 -5.65
C LYS A 210 2.69 -40.16 -5.36
N ARG A 211 1.70 -40.62 -4.60
CA ARG A 211 1.50 -42.06 -4.34
C ARG A 211 1.19 -42.83 -5.64
N ARG A 212 0.35 -42.27 -6.52
CA ARG A 212 0.01 -42.91 -7.81
C ARG A 212 1.24 -43.04 -8.70
N MET A 213 2.05 -41.98 -8.84
CA MET A 213 3.25 -42.00 -9.69
C MET A 213 4.35 -42.88 -9.11
N TYR A 214 4.53 -42.88 -7.79
CA TYR A 214 5.47 -43.79 -7.13
C TYR A 214 5.10 -45.26 -7.39
N LYS A 215 3.80 -45.62 -7.33
CA LYS A 215 3.34 -46.97 -7.65
C LYS A 215 3.53 -47.36 -9.13
N ARG A 216 3.52 -46.41 -10.06
CA ARG A 216 3.84 -46.66 -11.48
C ARG A 216 5.33 -46.96 -11.65
N TYR A 217 6.17 -46.18 -10.99
CA TYR A 217 7.62 -46.39 -10.96
C TYR A 217 8.02 -47.74 -10.31
N GLU A 218 7.43 -48.07 -9.16
CA GLU A 218 7.75 -49.30 -8.40
C GLU A 218 7.52 -50.57 -9.25
N ARG A 219 6.49 -50.59 -10.10
CA ARG A 219 6.19 -51.72 -11.00
C ARG A 219 7.28 -51.98 -12.04
N THR A 220 7.91 -50.91 -12.54
CA THR A 220 9.02 -51.01 -13.49
C THR A 220 10.31 -51.42 -12.79
N ALA A 221 10.52 -50.94 -11.55
CA ALA A 221 11.72 -51.22 -10.75
C ALA A 221 11.78 -52.68 -10.27
N ASP A 222 10.64 -53.29 -9.93
CA ASP A 222 10.58 -54.66 -9.42
C ASP A 222 10.85 -55.74 -10.49
N GLY A 223 10.82 -55.40 -11.78
CA GLY A 223 11.16 -56.31 -12.90
C GLY A 223 10.26 -57.55 -13.04
N LYS A 224 9.23 -57.70 -12.20
CA LYS A 224 8.32 -58.86 -12.16
C LYS A 224 7.22 -58.83 -13.23
N GLN A 225 6.97 -57.67 -13.84
CA GLN A 225 5.94 -57.47 -14.86
C GLN A 225 6.50 -56.72 -16.06
N LYS A 226 5.97 -57.02 -17.26
CA LYS A 226 6.34 -56.31 -18.49
C LYS A 226 5.81 -54.88 -18.38
N PRO A 227 6.66 -53.84 -18.56
CA PRO A 227 6.23 -52.45 -18.46
C PRO A 227 5.09 -52.15 -19.43
N THR A 228 4.10 -51.40 -18.96
CA THR A 228 3.01 -50.85 -19.76
C THR A 228 3.29 -49.39 -20.10
N ASP A 229 2.62 -48.84 -21.10
CA ASP A 229 2.73 -47.42 -21.51
C ASP A 229 2.38 -46.41 -20.40
N LYS A 230 1.87 -46.88 -19.26
CA LYS A 230 1.50 -46.06 -18.09
C LYS A 230 2.54 -46.12 -16.96
N ASP A 231 3.55 -46.97 -17.07
CA ASP A 231 4.59 -47.11 -16.06
C ASP A 231 5.70 -46.08 -16.29
N LEU A 232 6.43 -45.71 -15.23
CA LEU A 232 7.41 -44.62 -15.27
C LEU A 232 8.81 -45.18 -15.00
N SER A 233 9.78 -44.74 -15.79
CA SER A 233 11.19 -44.92 -15.43
C SER A 233 11.56 -44.09 -14.20
N TYR A 234 12.73 -44.37 -13.63
CA TYR A 234 13.29 -43.58 -12.53
C TYR A 234 13.40 -42.09 -12.90
N ALA A 235 13.93 -41.77 -14.09
CA ALA A 235 14.11 -40.39 -14.53
C ALA A 235 12.77 -39.65 -14.67
N GLU A 236 11.79 -40.26 -15.33
CA GLU A 236 10.47 -39.66 -15.57
C GLU A 236 9.71 -39.40 -14.26
N TYR A 237 9.82 -40.30 -13.27
CA TYR A 237 9.22 -40.10 -11.96
C TYR A 237 9.81 -38.89 -11.23
N TYR A 238 11.13 -38.73 -11.20
CA TYR A 238 11.77 -37.61 -10.51
C TYR A 238 11.58 -36.28 -11.24
N GLU A 239 11.59 -36.26 -12.58
CA GLU A 239 11.26 -35.06 -13.37
C GLU A 239 9.82 -34.61 -13.13
N TRP A 240 8.87 -35.54 -13.07
CA TRP A 240 7.50 -35.23 -12.67
C TRP A 240 7.42 -34.74 -11.22
N LEU A 241 8.10 -35.41 -10.28
CA LEU A 241 8.05 -35.07 -8.86
C LEU A 241 8.57 -33.66 -8.61
N ASP A 242 9.67 -33.27 -9.26
CA ASP A 242 10.25 -31.94 -9.12
C ASP A 242 9.30 -30.85 -9.66
N ARG A 243 8.67 -31.07 -10.82
CA ARG A 243 7.63 -30.17 -11.34
C ARG A 243 6.42 -30.09 -10.41
N ALA A 244 5.98 -31.21 -9.86
CA ALA A 244 4.83 -31.26 -8.95
C ALA A 244 5.12 -30.59 -7.60
N VAL A 245 6.32 -30.74 -7.06
CA VAL A 245 6.75 -30.04 -5.82
C VAL A 245 6.78 -28.53 -6.07
N ARG A 246 7.40 -28.08 -7.17
CA ARG A 246 7.41 -26.66 -7.55
C ARG A 246 6.00 -26.09 -7.71
N ALA A 247 5.12 -26.82 -8.40
CA ALA A 247 3.72 -26.38 -8.58
C ALA A 247 2.94 -26.29 -7.26
N ARG A 248 3.17 -27.21 -6.31
CA ARG A 248 2.57 -27.13 -4.96
C ARG A 248 3.07 -25.89 -4.24
N ASP A 249 4.38 -25.65 -4.23
CA ASP A 249 4.99 -24.54 -3.50
C ASP A 249 4.61 -23.19 -4.10
N ASP A 250 4.57 -23.08 -5.43
CA ASP A 250 4.10 -21.89 -6.14
C ASP A 250 2.61 -21.61 -5.87
N TYR A 251 1.77 -22.65 -5.78
CA TYR A 251 0.38 -22.49 -5.38
C TYR A 251 0.24 -22.00 -3.94
N LEU A 252 0.99 -22.59 -2.99
CA LEU A 252 0.97 -22.17 -1.58
C LEU A 252 1.51 -20.75 -1.39
N ALA A 253 2.45 -20.33 -2.24
CA ALA A 253 2.94 -18.96 -2.33
C ALA A 253 2.00 -18.00 -3.08
N GLY A 254 0.87 -18.49 -3.63
CA GLY A 254 -0.09 -17.68 -4.38
C GLY A 254 0.32 -17.29 -5.81
N LYS A 255 1.38 -17.90 -6.35
CA LYS A 255 1.93 -17.63 -7.69
C LYS A 255 1.29 -18.48 -8.79
N LEU A 256 0.62 -19.56 -8.42
CA LEU A 256 -0.02 -20.51 -9.35
C LEU A 256 -1.49 -20.70 -8.98
N SER A 257 -2.37 -20.82 -9.97
CA SER A 257 -3.78 -21.09 -9.71
C SER A 257 -3.99 -22.54 -9.24
N LYS A 258 -5.09 -22.79 -8.52
CA LYS A 258 -5.48 -24.15 -8.14
C LYS A 258 -5.61 -25.08 -9.35
N GLY A 259 -6.22 -24.60 -10.45
CA GLY A 259 -6.44 -25.41 -11.65
C GLY A 259 -5.14 -25.81 -12.31
N ASP A 260 -4.20 -24.88 -12.43
CA ASP A 260 -2.89 -25.16 -13.04
C ASP A 260 -2.05 -26.11 -12.20
N ALA A 261 -2.07 -25.95 -10.86
CA ALA A 261 -1.40 -26.87 -9.95
C ALA A 261 -1.94 -28.32 -10.10
N LEU A 262 -3.26 -28.48 -10.15
CA LEU A 262 -3.90 -29.79 -10.34
C LEU A 262 -3.55 -30.41 -11.71
N ASN A 263 -3.53 -29.61 -12.77
CA ASN A 263 -3.13 -30.06 -14.10
C ASN A 263 -1.68 -30.58 -14.12
N ILE A 264 -0.75 -29.91 -13.44
CA ILE A 264 0.64 -30.34 -13.34
C ILE A 264 0.75 -31.66 -12.55
N PHE A 265 -0.04 -31.84 -11.49
CA PHE A 265 -0.04 -33.09 -10.71
C PHE A 265 -0.55 -34.28 -11.53
N ASP A 266 -1.50 -34.05 -12.44
CA ASP A 266 -2.10 -35.09 -13.28
C ASP A 266 -1.37 -35.30 -14.61
N ALA A 267 -0.43 -34.43 -14.98
CA ALA A 267 0.38 -34.56 -16.18
C ALA A 267 1.36 -35.74 -16.08
N THR A 268 1.05 -36.84 -16.77
CA THR A 268 1.96 -37.94 -17.10
C THR A 268 1.72 -38.38 -18.53
#